data_AF-A0A7V1EEG4-F1
#
_entry.id   AF-A0A7V1EEG4-F1
#
_cell.length_a   1.000
_cell.length_b   1.000
_cell.length_c   1.000
_cell.angle_alpha   90.00
_cell.angle_beta   90.00
_cell.angle_gamma   90.00
#
_symmetry.space_group_name_H-M   'P 1'
#
loop_
_entity.id
_entity.type
_entity.pdbx_description
1 polymer ?
#
loop_
_entity_poly.entity_id
_entity_poly.type
_entity_poly.pdbx_seq_one_letter_code
_entity_poly.pdbx_strand_id
1 'polypeptide(L)'
;MKFDKHYFSEVDKDAVELYRKRCPDAIPLGDITKVDWKALADTDQHGKERNKSKHRERGWIEQDSKTEYIITGGFPCQDLSVAGKGAGLKGSRSGLWTAMFEAIRI
;
A
#
# COMPACT_ATOMS: atom_id res chain seq x y z
N MET A 1 -0.28 8.01 16.53
CA MET A 1 0.31 8.06 15.18
C MET A 1 -0.75 8.61 14.24
N LYS A 2 -0.40 9.55 13.36
CA LYS A 2 -1.35 10.11 12.36
C LYS A 2 -0.80 9.78 10.98
N PHE A 3 -1.68 9.33 10.09
CA PHE A 3 -1.35 9.03 8.70
C PHE A 3 -2.11 10.00 7.81
N ASP A 4 -1.46 10.52 6.76
CA ASP A 4 -2.12 11.39 5.78
C ASP A 4 -3.16 10.63 4.96
N LYS A 5 -2.84 9.37 4.62
CA LYS A 5 -3.72 8.43 3.95
C LYS A 5 -3.56 7.05 4.55
N HIS A 6 -4.64 6.27 4.55
CA HIS A 6 -4.67 4.91 5.06
C HIS A 6 -5.34 4.02 4.03
N TYR A 7 -4.58 3.07 3.47
CA TYR A 7 -5.05 2.14 2.44
C TYR A 7 -5.16 0.73 3.00
N PHE A 8 -6.06 -0.08 2.46
CA PHE A 8 -6.11 -1.52 2.75
C PHE A 8 -6.50 -2.34 1.52
N SER A 9 -5.95 -3.55 1.40
CA SER A 9 -6.24 -4.52 0.34
C SER A 9 -6.77 -5.80 0.98
N GLU A 10 -8.04 -6.11 0.73
CA GLU A 10 -8.74 -7.30 1.24
C GLU A 10 -9.86 -7.68 0.25
N VAL A 11 -10.08 -8.98 0.08
CA VAL A 11 -11.08 -9.54 -0.84
C VAL A 11 -12.20 -10.28 -0.12
N ASP A 12 -11.97 -10.69 1.13
CA ASP A 12 -13.02 -11.28 1.96
C ASP A 12 -14.06 -10.23 2.35
N LYS A 13 -15.33 -10.51 2.03
CA LYS A 13 -16.42 -9.53 2.16
C LYS A 13 -16.67 -9.14 3.61
N ASP A 14 -16.60 -10.12 4.52
CA ASP A 14 -16.87 -9.90 5.93
C ASP A 14 -15.73 -9.10 6.57
N ALA A 15 -14.48 -9.41 6.20
CA ALA A 15 -13.31 -8.64 6.62
C ALA A 15 -13.38 -7.20 6.09
N VAL A 16 -13.73 -6.98 4.82
CA VAL A 16 -13.90 -5.64 4.23
C VAL A 16 -14.99 -4.85 4.96
N GLU A 17 -16.14 -5.46 5.24
CA GLU A 17 -17.24 -4.80 5.94
C GLU A 17 -16.83 -4.42 7.37
N LEU A 18 -16.19 -5.33 8.10
CA LEU A 18 -15.69 -5.08 9.45
C LEU A 18 -14.64 -3.96 9.44
N TYR A 19 -13.71 -4.00 8.48
CA TYR A 19 -12.64 -2.99 8.38
C TYR A 19 -13.22 -1.61 8.11
N ARG A 20 -14.17 -1.47 7.18
CA ARG A 20 -14.85 -0.20 6.90
C ARG A 20 -15.60 0.35 8.10
N LYS A 21 -16.23 -0.51 8.91
CA LYS A 21 -16.90 -0.09 10.16
C LYS A 21 -15.92 0.42 11.21
N ARG A 22 -14.70 -0.14 11.27
CA ARG A 22 -13.68 0.22 12.26
C ARG A 22 -12.77 1.37 11.82
N CYS A 23 -12.56 1.50 10.53
CA CYS A 23 -11.68 2.47 9.89
C CYS A 23 -12.40 3.10 8.69
N PRO A 24 -13.39 3.99 8.94
CA PRO A 24 -14.25 4.53 7.88
C PRO A 24 -13.51 5.37 6.84
N ASP A 25 -12.42 6.03 7.23
CA ASP A 25 -11.60 6.85 6.34
C ASP A 25 -10.56 6.05 5.56
N ALA A 26 -10.49 4.73 5.76
CA ALA A 26 -9.54 3.88 5.05
C ALA A 26 -9.99 3.64 3.60
N ILE A 27 -9.04 3.76 2.66
CA ILE A 27 -9.28 3.68 1.23
C ILE A 27 -9.12 2.21 0.78
N PRO A 28 -10.18 1.56 0.29
CA PRO A 28 -10.12 0.18 -0.16
C PRO A 28 -9.42 0.07 -1.52
N LEU A 29 -8.39 -0.77 -1.60
CA LEU A 29 -7.67 -1.10 -2.84
C LEU A 29 -8.22 -2.36 -3.51
N GLY A 30 -8.93 -3.22 -2.76
CA GLY A 30 -9.48 -4.48 -3.26
C GLY A 30 -8.42 -5.56 -3.43
N ASP A 31 -8.46 -6.30 -4.55
CA ASP A 31 -7.57 -7.41 -4.87
C ASP A 31 -6.13 -6.92 -5.09
N ILE A 32 -5.21 -7.35 -4.22
CA ILE A 32 -3.81 -6.93 -4.22
C ILE A 32 -3.11 -7.17 -5.57
N THR A 33 -3.55 -8.18 -6.34
CA THR A 33 -2.95 -8.53 -7.63
C THR A 33 -3.31 -7.56 -8.75
N LYS A 34 -4.25 -6.64 -8.51
CA LYS A 34 -4.76 -5.67 -9.48
C LYS A 34 -4.39 -4.24 -9.13
N VAL A 35 -3.63 -4.02 -8.06
CA VAL A 35 -3.24 -2.68 -7.61
C VAL A 35 -2.06 -2.19 -8.47
N ASP A 36 -2.23 -1.02 -9.07
CA ASP A 36 -1.11 -0.29 -9.69
C ASP A 36 -0.41 0.56 -8.63
N TRP A 37 0.62 -0.04 -8.03
CA TRP A 37 1.37 0.58 -6.94
C TRP A 37 2.16 1.83 -7.39
N LYS A 38 2.60 1.87 -8.65
CA LYS A 38 3.31 3.03 -9.20
C LYS A 38 2.37 4.20 -9.37
N ALA A 39 1.21 3.96 -10.00
CA ALA A 39 0.20 5.00 -10.15
C ALA A 39 -0.28 5.55 -8.81
N LEU A 40 -0.44 4.69 -7.79
CA LEU A 40 -0.76 5.11 -6.44
C LEU A 40 0.35 5.99 -5.85
N ALA A 41 1.61 5.57 -5.97
CA ALA A 41 2.75 6.32 -5.47
C ALA A 41 2.90 7.70 -6.15
N ASP A 42 2.72 7.75 -7.47
CA ASP A 42 2.76 8.99 -8.25
C ASP A 42 1.63 9.93 -7.82
N THR A 43 0.40 9.43 -7.67
CA THR A 43 -0.75 10.24 -7.26
C THR A 43 -0.53 10.88 -5.89
N ASP A 44 0.06 10.14 -4.95
CA ASP A 44 0.31 10.60 -3.59
C ASP A 44 1.48 11.61 -3.51
N GLN A 45 2.42 11.56 -4.45
CA GLN A 45 3.47 12.57 -4.57
C GLN A 45 2.94 13.90 -5.15
N HIS A 46 2.01 13.84 -6.11
CA HIS A 46 1.50 15.04 -6.80
C HIS A 46 0.41 15.81 -6.01
N GLY A 47 -0.15 15.23 -4.95
CA GLY A 47 -1.20 15.83 -4.12
C GLY A 47 -0.73 16.92 -3.13
N LYS A 48 0.58 17.12 -2.96
CA LYS A 48 1.10 18.24 -2.17
C LYS A 48 1.24 19.47 -3.07
N GLU A 49 0.34 20.45 -2.91
CA GLU A 49 0.41 21.72 -3.62
C GLU A 49 1.83 22.31 -3.53
N ARG A 50 2.43 22.59 -4.71
CA ARG A 50 3.65 23.38 -4.82
C ARG A 50 3.38 24.74 -4.19
N ASN A 51 3.78 24.93 -2.94
CA ASN A 51 3.74 26.24 -2.30
C ASN A 51 4.83 27.10 -2.96
N LYS A 52 4.49 27.72 -4.10
CA LYS A 52 5.35 28.68 -4.82
C LYS A 52 5.37 29.98 -4.03
N SER A 53 6.06 30.00 -2.90
CA SER A 53 6.47 31.25 -2.26
C SER A 53 7.52 31.92 -3.16
N LYS A 54 7.07 32.84 -4.02
CA LYS A 54 7.96 33.74 -4.76
C LYS A 54 8.65 34.68 -3.77
N HIS A 55 9.82 34.31 -3.26
CA HIS A 55 10.78 35.28 -2.72
C HIS A 55 12.18 35.07 -3.31
N ARG A 56 12.69 36.19 -3.83
CA ARG A 56 13.90 36.37 -4.63
C ARG A 56 15.19 35.97 -3.89
N GLU A 57 16.16 35.56 -4.71
CA GLU A 57 17.61 35.73 -4.53
C GLU A 57 18.29 34.96 -3.38
N ARG A 58 18.41 33.63 -3.56
CA ARG A 58 19.64 32.80 -3.44
C ARG A 58 19.20 31.34 -3.62
N GLY A 59 19.85 30.63 -4.55
CA GLY A 59 19.36 29.40 -5.18
C GLY A 59 18.75 28.39 -4.21
N TRP A 60 17.49 28.02 -4.48
CA TRP A 60 16.79 26.94 -3.78
C TRP A 60 17.15 25.61 -4.44
N ILE A 61 17.73 24.68 -3.67
CA ILE A 61 17.59 23.26 -3.99
C ILE A 61 16.17 22.91 -3.50
N GLU A 62 15.24 22.75 -4.43
CA GLU A 62 13.90 22.25 -4.17
C GLU A 62 14.06 20.85 -3.56
N GLN A 63 13.88 20.72 -2.24
CA GLN A 63 13.81 19.41 -1.62
C GLN A 63 12.44 18.84 -1.98
N ASP A 64 12.41 17.97 -2.99
CA ASP A 64 11.23 17.16 -3.28
C ASP A 64 10.76 16.50 -1.98
N SER A 65 9.55 16.88 -1.53
CA SER A 65 8.97 16.30 -0.32
C SER A 65 8.58 14.86 -0.63
N LYS A 66 9.49 13.92 -0.37
CA LYS A 66 9.25 12.49 -0.60
C LYS A 66 8.10 12.01 0.30
N THR A 67 7.14 11.28 -0.29
CA THR A 67 6.11 10.57 0.47
C THR A 67 6.75 9.34 1.12
N GLU A 68 6.49 9.13 2.41
CA GLU A 68 6.94 7.95 3.16
C GLU A 68 5.77 7.01 3.41
N TYR A 69 5.96 5.72 3.12
CA TYR A 69 4.95 4.68 3.33
C TYR A 69 5.35 3.76 4.46
N ILE A 70 4.36 3.35 5.25
CA ILE A 70 4.45 2.21 6.15
C ILE A 70 3.60 1.10 5.55
N ILE A 71 4.26 0.03 5.13
CA ILE A 71 3.60 -1.12 4.50
C ILE A 71 3.57 -2.25 5.52
N THR A 72 2.37 -2.74 5.80
CA THR A 72 2.14 -3.93 6.61
C THR A 72 1.25 -4.87 5.83
N GLY A 73 1.44 -6.17 6.03
CA GLY A 73 0.61 -7.15 5.36
C GLY A 73 0.96 -8.57 5.80
N GLY A 74 -0.03 -9.44 5.72
CA GLY A 74 0.13 -10.88 5.79
C GLY A 74 -0.46 -11.47 4.53
N PHE A 75 0.30 -12.29 3.82
CA PHE A 75 -0.22 -13.06 2.70
C PHE A 75 -0.68 -14.44 3.20
N PRO A 76 -1.60 -15.12 2.50
CA PRO A 76 -2.16 -16.37 2.99
C PRO A 76 -1.10 -17.47 3.17
N CYS A 77 -1.00 -18.06 4.37
CA CYS A 77 0.07 -18.98 4.74
C CYS A 77 -0.21 -20.46 4.43
N GLN A 78 -1.37 -20.81 3.86
CA GLN A 78 -1.88 -22.19 3.78
C GLN A 78 -0.94 -23.14 3.03
N ASP A 79 -0.21 -22.63 2.03
CA ASP A 79 0.72 -23.45 1.26
C ASP A 79 2.12 -23.52 1.92
N LEU A 80 2.42 -22.63 2.87
CA LEU A 80 3.68 -22.61 3.64
C LEU A 80 3.58 -23.33 4.99
N SER A 81 2.40 -23.34 5.60
CA SER A 81 2.19 -23.83 6.95
C SER A 81 2.57 -25.30 7.07
N VAL A 82 3.28 -25.64 8.15
CA VAL A 82 3.58 -27.03 8.54
C VAL A 82 2.34 -27.86 8.83
N ALA A 83 1.21 -27.21 9.15
CA ALA A 83 -0.08 -27.86 9.32
C ALA A 83 -0.81 -28.10 7.98
N GLY A 84 -0.29 -27.57 6.87
CA GLY A 84 -0.84 -27.71 5.52
C GLY A 84 -0.11 -28.75 4.68
N LYS A 85 -0.32 -28.69 3.35
CA LYS A 85 0.30 -29.62 2.39
C LYS A 85 1.70 -29.20 1.92
N GLY A 86 2.18 -28.02 2.32
CA GLY A 86 3.55 -27.56 2.01
C GLY A 86 3.81 -27.28 0.52
N ALA A 87 2.83 -26.76 -0.23
CA ALA A 87 3.01 -26.41 -1.65
C ALA A 87 3.95 -25.21 -1.89
N GLY A 88 4.34 -24.49 -0.83
CA GLY A 88 5.29 -23.38 -0.88
C GLY A 88 4.75 -22.12 -1.55
N LEU A 89 5.66 -21.23 -1.96
CA LEU A 89 5.31 -19.98 -2.65
C LEU A 89 4.79 -20.18 -4.09
N LYS A 90 4.87 -21.39 -4.63
CA LYS A 90 4.20 -21.75 -5.91
C LYS A 90 2.75 -22.15 -5.71
N GLY A 91 2.30 -22.26 -4.46
CA GLY A 91 0.92 -22.56 -4.12
C GLY A 91 -0.03 -21.42 -4.48
N SER A 92 -1.27 -21.78 -4.82
CA SER A 92 -2.30 -20.84 -5.30
C SER A 92 -2.67 -19.74 -4.31
N ARG A 93 -2.38 -19.91 -3.01
CA ARG A 93 -2.71 -18.93 -1.96
C ARG A 93 -1.46 -18.19 -1.48
N SER A 94 -0.39 -18.92 -1.14
CA SER A 94 0.85 -18.30 -0.65
C SER A 94 1.66 -17.60 -1.74
N GLY A 95 1.38 -17.85 -3.01
CA GLY A 95 1.94 -17.10 -4.14
C GLY A 95 1.63 -15.61 -4.12
N LEU A 96 0.59 -15.17 -3.39
CA LEU A 96 0.26 -13.74 -3.21
C LEU A 96 1.38 -12.93 -2.55
N TRP A 97 2.39 -13.58 -1.97
CA TRP A 97 3.65 -12.93 -1.57
C TRP A 97 4.23 -12.05 -2.68
N THR A 98 4.19 -12.48 -3.95
CA THR A 98 4.79 -11.69 -5.04
C THR A 98 4.06 -10.37 -5.26
N ALA A 99 2.73 -10.35 -5.13
CA ALA A 99 1.95 -9.12 -5.20
C ALA A 99 2.22 -8.20 -4.01
N MET A 100 2.41 -8.75 -2.81
CA MET A 100 2.84 -7.98 -1.64
C MET A 100 4.27 -7.42 -1.83
N PHE A 101 5.17 -8.17 -2.44
CA PHE A 101 6.53 -7.72 -2.75
C PHE A 101 6.54 -6.56 -3.76
N GLU A 102 5.61 -6.52 -4.71
CA GLU A 102 5.43 -5.37 -5.61
C GLU A 102 5.06 -4.09 -4.85
N ALA A 103 4.19 -4.19 -3.84
CA ALA A 103 3.84 -3.05 -2.98
C ALA A 103 5.06 -2.50 -2.24
N ILE A 104 5.97 -3.35 -1.77
CA ILE A 104 7.19 -2.95 -1.03
C ILE A 104 8.16 -2.16 -1.92
N ARG A 105 8.07 -2.28 -3.25
CA ARG A 105 9.03 -1.71 -4.21
C ARG A 105 8.70 -0.30 -4.69
N ILE A 106 7.70 0.37 -4.11
CA ILE A 106 7.33 1.75 -4.47
C ILE A 106 8.19 2.83 -3.82
#